data_AF-A0A8U0U7G0-F1
#
_entry.id   AF-A0A8U0U7G0-F1
#
_cell.length_a   1.000
_cell.length_b   1.000
_cell.length_c   1.000
_cell.angle_alpha   90.00
_cell.angle_beta   90.00
_cell.angle_gamma   90.00
#
_symmetry.space_group_name_H-M   'P 1'
#
loop_
_entity.id
_entity.type
_entity.pdbx_description
1 polymer ?
#
loop_
_entity_poly.entity_id
_entity_poly.type
_entity_poly.pdbx_seq_one_letter_code
_entity_poly.pdbx_strand_id
1 'polypeptide(L)'
;MVSAWGGYVFIINLIPLHVFVLLLMQRYSRRVYIAYSTFYIVGLVLSMQIPFVGFQPIRTSEHMAAAGVFALLQAYAFLQYLKDRLTRQEFQTLFFLGVSLAAGVVFLTVIYLTYTGHIAPWSGRFYSLWDTGYAKIHIPIIASVSEHQPTTWVSFFFDLHILVCTFPAGLWFCIKNINDERVF
;
A
#
# COMPACT_ATOMS: atom_id res chain seq x y z
N MET A 1 9.79 -8.63 11.36
CA MET A 1 9.74 -8.78 9.89
C MET A 1 10.86 -8.02 9.20
N VAL A 2 10.95 -6.69 9.36
CA VAL A 2 12.00 -5.85 8.72
C VAL A 2 13.42 -6.36 8.98
N SER A 3 13.70 -6.82 10.20
CA SER A 3 15.01 -7.40 10.56
C SER A 3 15.28 -8.80 9.99
N ALA A 4 14.26 -9.50 9.49
CA ALA A 4 14.34 -10.90 9.10
C ALA A 4 14.34 -11.11 7.58
N TRP A 5 13.48 -10.38 6.85
CA TRP A 5 13.34 -10.56 5.40
C TRP A 5 12.94 -9.27 4.69
N GLY A 6 13.42 -9.11 3.45
CA GLY A 6 13.13 -7.96 2.58
C GLY A 6 11.66 -7.82 2.17
N GLY A 7 10.83 -8.85 2.37
CA GLY A 7 9.39 -8.79 2.09
C GLY A 7 8.57 -7.91 3.02
N TYR A 8 9.21 -7.17 3.94
CA TYR A 8 8.52 -6.11 4.68
C TYR A 8 7.92 -5.03 3.76
N VAL A 9 8.50 -4.84 2.56
CA VAL A 9 7.98 -3.96 1.50
C VAL A 9 6.57 -4.39 1.05
N PHE A 10 6.27 -5.70 1.06
CA PHE A 10 4.92 -6.19 0.77
C PHE A 10 3.92 -5.76 1.86
N ILE A 11 4.28 -5.94 3.14
CA ILE A 11 3.42 -5.59 4.28
C ILE A 11 3.11 -4.09 4.29
N ILE A 12 4.13 -3.26 4.14
CA ILE A 12 3.98 -1.79 4.20
C ILE A 12 3.22 -1.22 3.00
N ASN A 13 3.03 -1.98 1.91
CA ASN A 13 2.18 -1.59 0.78
C ASN A 13 0.76 -2.17 0.87
N LEU A 14 0.60 -3.38 1.41
CA LEU A 14 -0.70 -4.02 1.56
C LEU A 14 -1.57 -3.35 2.64
N ILE A 15 -0.98 -2.98 3.78
CA ILE A 15 -1.74 -2.32 4.87
C ILE A 15 -2.32 -0.96 4.44
N PRO A 16 -1.56 -0.04 3.81
CA PRO A 16 -2.12 1.19 3.27
C PRO A 16 -3.16 0.96 2.18
N LEU A 17 -2.95 -0.03 1.30
CA LEU A 17 -3.94 -0.38 0.28
C LEU A 17 -5.27 -0.76 0.93
N HIS A 18 -5.23 -1.60 1.95
CA HIS A 18 -6.42 -1.99 2.70
C HIS A 18 -7.13 -0.79 3.35
N VAL A 19 -6.39 0.09 4.03
CA VAL A 19 -6.96 1.31 4.64
C VAL A 19 -7.56 2.22 3.57
N PHE A 20 -6.88 2.38 2.44
CA PHE A 20 -7.36 3.18 1.33
C PHE A 20 -8.67 2.62 0.75
N VAL A 21 -8.77 1.30 0.55
CA VAL A 21 -10.01 0.64 0.10
C VAL A 21 -11.13 0.83 1.12
N LEU A 22 -10.87 0.73 2.42
CA LEU A 22 -11.88 1.03 3.44
C LEU A 22 -12.38 2.47 3.37
N LEU A 23 -11.50 3.44 3.08
CA LEU A 23 -11.91 4.84 2.87
C LEU A 23 -12.82 4.98 1.63
N LEU A 24 -12.49 4.32 0.52
CA LEU A 24 -13.33 4.31 -0.69
C LEU A 24 -14.70 3.66 -0.45
N MET A 25 -14.75 2.60 0.36
CA MET A 25 -15.99 1.94 0.76
C MET A 25 -16.81 2.73 1.80
N GLN A 26 -16.36 3.94 2.16
CA GLN A 26 -16.96 4.78 3.20
C GLN A 26 -17.03 4.12 4.59
N ARG A 27 -16.14 3.15 4.85
CA ARG A 27 -16.04 2.39 6.12
C ARG A 27 -14.99 2.97 7.06
N TYR A 28 -14.90 4.29 7.12
CA TYR A 28 -14.00 4.94 8.08
C TYR A 28 -14.50 4.77 9.51
N SER A 29 -13.61 4.38 10.42
CA SER A 29 -13.88 4.33 11.86
C SER A 29 -12.69 4.87 12.66
N ARG A 30 -12.95 5.35 13.89
CA ARG A 30 -11.88 5.81 14.80
C ARG A 30 -10.87 4.69 15.11
N ARG A 31 -11.30 3.42 15.06
CA ARG A 31 -10.44 2.25 15.24
C ARG A 31 -9.38 2.17 14.14
N VAL A 32 -9.78 2.36 12.88
CA VAL A 32 -8.86 2.36 11.72
C VAL A 32 -7.86 3.50 11.84
N TYR A 33 -8.30 4.69 12.27
CA TYR A 33 -7.42 5.84 12.48
C TYR A 33 -6.33 5.57 13.52
N ILE A 34 -6.73 5.09 14.71
CA ILE A 34 -5.80 4.81 15.81
C ILE A 34 -4.83 3.68 15.40
N ALA A 35 -5.35 2.61 14.79
CA ALA A 35 -4.55 1.47 14.37
C ALA A 35 -3.50 1.87 13.33
N TYR A 36 -3.91 2.48 12.21
CA TYR A 36 -3.01 2.79 11.11
C TYR A 36 -2.01 3.90 11.47
N SER A 37 -2.44 4.96 12.16
CA SER A 37 -1.54 6.06 12.54
C SER A 37 -0.45 5.59 13.51
N THR A 38 -0.83 4.80 14.52
CA THR A 38 0.13 4.25 15.49
C THR A 38 1.07 3.27 14.80
N PHE A 39 0.52 2.37 13.97
CA PHE A 39 1.30 1.41 13.18
C PHE A 39 2.33 2.12 12.29
N TYR A 40 1.93 3.14 11.53
CA TYR A 40 2.82 3.82 10.61
C TYR A 40 3.95 4.54 11.32
N ILE A 41 3.65 5.33 12.37
CA ILE A 41 4.67 6.11 13.08
C ILE A 41 5.67 5.20 13.80
N VAL A 42 5.16 4.25 14.60
CA VAL A 42 6.00 3.32 15.36
C VAL A 42 6.78 2.41 14.40
N GLY A 43 6.11 1.88 13.38
CA GLY A 43 6.71 1.01 12.37
C GLY A 43 7.81 1.71 11.58
N LEU A 44 7.60 2.98 11.21
CA LEU A 44 8.59 3.78 10.49
C LEU A 44 9.87 3.94 11.34
N VAL A 45 9.74 4.40 12.59
CA VAL A 45 10.89 4.62 13.48
C VAL A 45 11.64 3.33 13.76
N LEU A 46 10.93 2.22 14.01
CA LEU A 46 11.55 0.91 14.24
C LEU A 46 12.22 0.35 12.99
N SER A 47 11.66 0.60 11.79
CA SER A 47 12.25 0.12 10.53
C SER A 47 13.61 0.75 10.24
N MET A 48 13.79 2.02 10.61
CA MET A 48 15.04 2.75 10.40
C MET A 48 16.19 2.31 11.32
N GLN A 49 15.90 1.55 12.39
CA GLN A 49 16.93 1.05 13.31
C GLN A 49 17.79 -0.06 12.69
N ILE A 50 17.32 -0.68 11.60
CA ILE A 50 18.06 -1.75 10.93
C ILE A 50 19.10 -1.11 9.97
N PRO A 51 20.41 -1.34 10.15
CA PRO A 51 21.45 -0.64 9.38
C PRO A 51 21.33 -0.81 7.87
N PHE A 52 20.87 -1.98 7.40
CA PHE A 52 20.65 -2.25 5.98
C PHE A 52 19.51 -1.42 5.38
N VAL A 53 18.48 -1.13 6.18
CA VAL A 53 17.31 -0.34 5.76
C VAL A 53 17.63 1.16 5.86
N GLY A 54 18.22 1.58 6.98
CA GLY A 54 18.61 2.98 7.21
C GLY A 54 17.48 3.96 6.88
N PHE A 55 17.72 4.87 5.93
CA PHE A 55 16.75 5.89 5.50
C PHE A 55 15.98 5.54 4.22
N GLN A 56 16.02 4.27 3.77
CA GLN A 56 15.20 3.82 2.64
C GLN A 56 13.70 4.13 2.79
N PRO A 57 13.08 3.99 3.99
CA PRO A 57 11.65 4.28 4.15
C PRO A 57 11.22 5.73 3.84
N ILE A 58 12.17 6.67 3.76
CA ILE A 58 11.93 8.06 3.35
C ILE A 58 12.38 8.28 1.89
N ARG A 59 13.52 7.70 1.50
CA ARG A 59 14.17 8.01 0.23
C ARG A 59 13.70 7.18 -0.95
N THR A 60 13.03 6.04 -0.74
CA THR A 60 12.60 5.17 -1.84
C THR A 60 11.11 5.30 -2.14
N SER A 61 10.75 5.19 -3.42
CA SER A 61 9.35 5.26 -3.87
C SER A 61 8.48 4.10 -3.32
N GLU A 62 9.11 3.00 -2.89
CA GLU A 62 8.46 1.78 -2.40
C GLU A 62 7.66 1.99 -1.09
N HIS A 63 7.97 3.02 -0.32
CA HIS A 63 7.33 3.33 0.97
C HIS A 63 6.33 4.49 0.88
N MET A 64 6.25 5.16 -0.27
CA MET A 64 5.46 6.39 -0.43
C MET A 64 3.96 6.15 -0.36
N ALA A 65 3.47 4.94 -0.67
CA ALA A 65 2.07 4.59 -0.49
C ALA A 65 1.65 4.71 0.98
N ALA A 66 2.49 4.26 1.91
CA ALA A 66 2.19 4.35 3.34
C ALA A 66 2.14 5.80 3.84
N ALA A 67 3.10 6.63 3.41
CA ALA A 67 3.12 8.06 3.71
C ALA A 67 1.90 8.78 3.11
N GLY A 68 1.55 8.46 1.87
CA GLY A 68 0.42 9.07 1.17
C GLY A 68 -0.92 8.75 1.81
N VAL A 69 -1.17 7.48 2.13
CA VAL A 69 -2.40 7.07 2.84
C VAL A 69 -2.42 7.63 4.26
N PHE A 70 -1.27 7.77 4.92
CA PHE A 70 -1.19 8.44 6.23
C PHE A 70 -1.63 9.89 6.15
N ALA A 71 -1.08 10.67 5.22
CA ALA A 71 -1.47 12.07 5.01
C ALA A 71 -2.96 12.20 4.66
N LEU A 72 -3.46 11.33 3.77
CA LEU A 72 -4.87 11.30 3.40
C LEU A 72 -5.77 10.97 4.60
N LEU A 73 -5.38 10.00 5.43
CA LEU A 73 -6.14 9.60 6.61
C LEU A 73 -6.20 10.72 7.67
N GLN A 74 -5.11 11.49 7.84
CA GLN A 74 -5.10 12.66 8.72
C GLN A 74 -6.07 13.74 8.22
N ALA A 75 -6.02 14.07 6.93
CA ALA A 75 -6.94 15.03 6.32
C ALA A 75 -8.41 14.56 6.44
N TYR A 76 -8.67 13.29 6.14
CA TYR A 76 -10.00 12.70 6.25
C TYR A 76 -10.53 12.75 7.69
N ALA A 77 -9.71 12.38 8.68
CA ALA A 77 -10.09 12.39 10.09
C ALA A 77 -10.38 13.82 10.59
N PHE A 78 -9.59 14.79 10.17
CA PHE A 78 -9.79 16.20 10.50
C PHE A 78 -11.10 16.74 9.90
N LEU A 79 -11.36 16.46 8.62
CA LEU A 79 -12.64 16.83 7.99
C LEU A 79 -13.81 16.17 8.70
N GLN A 80 -13.72 14.87 9.01
CA GLN A 80 -14.76 14.16 9.75
C GLN A 80 -14.99 14.73 11.15
N TYR A 81 -13.97 15.27 11.81
CA TYR A 81 -14.11 15.96 13.10
C TYR A 81 -14.87 17.31 12.96
N LEU A 82 -14.63 18.05 11.87
CA LEU A 82 -15.35 19.30 11.59
C LEU A 82 -16.84 19.07 11.28
N LYS A 83 -17.23 17.85 10.88
CA LYS A 83 -18.61 17.45 10.62
C LYS A 83 -19.57 17.82 11.74
N ASP A 84 -19.16 17.60 12.99
CA ASP A 84 -20.01 17.81 14.16
C ASP A 84 -20.20 19.29 14.49
N ARG A 85 -19.45 20.19 13.82
CA ARG A 85 -19.49 21.65 14.03
C ARG A 85 -20.13 22.42 12.87
N LEU A 86 -20.40 21.76 11.73
CA LEU A 86 -20.91 22.39 10.51
C LEU A 86 -22.33 21.91 10.18
N THR A 87 -23.05 22.69 9.37
CA THR A 87 -24.32 22.26 8.80
C THR A 87 -24.12 21.16 7.75
N ARG A 88 -25.13 20.28 7.59
CA ARG A 88 -25.01 19.05 6.77
C ARG A 88 -24.75 19.32 5.28
N GLN A 89 -25.28 20.42 4.74
CA GLN A 89 -25.15 20.78 3.32
C GLN A 89 -23.76 21.36 3.01
N GLU A 90 -23.27 22.30 3.82
CA GLU A 90 -21.92 22.87 3.69
C GLU A 90 -20.85 21.81 3.95
N PHE A 91 -21.12 20.87 4.85
CA PHE A 91 -20.19 19.79 5.15
C PHE A 91 -19.96 18.84 3.96
N GLN A 92 -21.01 18.45 3.23
CA GLN A 92 -20.84 17.50 2.13
C GLN A 92 -19.96 18.05 1.00
N THR A 93 -20.19 19.30 0.61
CA THR A 93 -19.37 19.95 -0.43
C THR A 93 -17.93 20.13 0.02
N LEU A 94 -17.70 20.60 1.26
CA LEU A 94 -16.37 20.75 1.83
C LEU A 94 -15.66 19.40 2.02
N PHE A 95 -16.38 18.34 2.36
CA PHE A 95 -15.83 17.02 2.56
C PHE A 95 -15.32 16.41 1.25
N PHE A 96 -16.16 16.41 0.20
CA PHE A 96 -15.75 15.89 -1.10
C PHE A 96 -14.61 16.71 -1.71
N LEU A 97 -14.70 18.04 -1.63
CA LEU A 97 -13.65 18.93 -2.12
C LEU A 97 -12.35 18.75 -1.30
N GLY A 98 -12.46 18.71 0.02
CA GLY A 98 -11.30 18.58 0.92
C GLY A 98 -10.57 17.25 0.75
N VAL A 99 -11.30 16.13 0.67
CA VAL A 99 -10.69 14.81 0.48
C VAL A 99 -10.07 14.69 -0.91
N SER A 100 -10.75 15.15 -1.97
CA SER A 100 -10.21 15.10 -3.33
C SER A 100 -8.98 15.99 -3.49
N LEU A 101 -8.99 17.19 -2.91
CA LEU A 101 -7.84 18.10 -2.92
C LEU A 101 -6.68 17.54 -2.11
N ALA A 102 -6.94 16.96 -0.93
CA ALA A 102 -5.90 16.30 -0.14
C ALA A 102 -5.25 15.13 -0.91
N ALA A 103 -6.07 14.27 -1.53
CA ALA A 103 -5.57 13.17 -2.35
C ALA A 103 -4.75 13.68 -3.55
N GLY A 104 -5.24 14.72 -4.24
CA GLY A 104 -4.55 15.34 -5.37
C GLY A 104 -3.21 15.96 -4.98
N VAL A 105 -3.16 16.70 -3.88
CA VAL A 105 -1.93 17.32 -3.36
C VAL A 105 -0.90 16.25 -2.99
N VAL A 106 -1.32 15.20 -2.27
CA VAL A 106 -0.44 14.07 -1.91
C VAL A 106 0.12 13.42 -3.17
N PHE A 107 -0.73 13.12 -4.16
CA PHE A 107 -0.32 12.47 -5.40
C PHE A 107 0.68 13.31 -6.20
N LEU A 108 0.39 14.60 -6.40
CA LEU A 108 1.27 15.52 -7.12
C LEU A 108 2.60 15.72 -6.40
N THR A 109 2.59 15.79 -5.07
CA THR A 109 3.81 15.93 -4.27
C THR A 109 4.72 14.71 -4.43
N VAL A 110 4.16 13.50 -4.39
CA VAL A 110 4.93 12.25 -4.59
C VAL A 110 5.55 12.21 -5.99
N ILE A 111 4.78 12.57 -7.03
CA ILE A 111 5.29 12.62 -8.41
C ILE A 111 6.42 13.65 -8.53
N TYR A 112 6.20 14.86 -8.04
CA TYR A 112 7.18 15.93 -8.12
C TYR A 112 8.49 15.57 -7.41
N LEU A 113 8.41 15.03 -6.19
CA LEU A 113 9.60 14.62 -5.43
C LEU A 113 10.34 13.45 -6.06
N THR A 114 9.63 12.54 -6.73
CA THR A 114 10.24 11.43 -7.46
C THR A 114 10.92 11.92 -8.74
N TYR A 115 10.27 12.81 -9.49
CA TYR A 115 10.82 13.35 -10.74
C TYR A 115 12.04 14.25 -10.50
N THR A 116 12.02 15.05 -9.44
CA THR A 116 13.16 15.92 -9.05
C THR A 116 14.35 15.16 -8.47
N GLY A 117 14.22 13.85 -8.24
CA GLY A 117 15.29 12.99 -7.74
C GLY A 117 15.51 13.05 -6.23
N HIS A 118 14.64 13.75 -5.48
CA HIS A 118 14.67 13.71 -4.01
C HIS A 118 14.25 12.33 -3.47
N ILE A 119 13.32 11.67 -4.16
CA ILE A 119 12.93 10.28 -3.91
C ILE A 119 13.50 9.42 -5.04
N ALA A 120 14.27 8.40 -4.67
CA ALA A 120 14.80 7.42 -5.60
C ALA A 120 13.65 6.57 -6.19
N PRO A 121 13.71 6.27 -7.50
CA PRO A 121 12.72 5.44 -8.16
C PRO A 121 12.78 3.99 -7.66
N TRP A 122 11.85 3.18 -8.15
CA TRP A 122 11.74 1.76 -7.84
C TRP A 122 13.04 1.04 -8.20
N SER A 123 13.49 0.14 -7.32
CA SER A 123 14.65 -0.68 -7.65
C SER A 123 14.36 -1.65 -8.80
N GLY A 124 15.38 -2.02 -9.57
CA GLY A 124 15.20 -2.86 -10.76
C GLY A 124 14.50 -4.20 -10.50
N ARG A 125 14.66 -4.77 -9.29
CA ARG A 125 14.00 -6.02 -8.89
C ARG A 125 12.49 -5.88 -8.67
N PHE A 126 12.04 -4.77 -8.08
CA PHE A 126 10.60 -4.52 -7.96
C PHE A 126 10.01 -4.01 -9.28
N TYR A 127 10.78 -3.23 -10.05
CA TYR A 127 10.34 -2.73 -11.34
C TYR A 127 10.12 -3.85 -12.36
N SER A 128 10.92 -4.94 -12.32
CA SER A 128 10.72 -6.10 -13.19
C SER A 128 9.42 -6.87 -12.95
N LEU A 129 8.75 -6.64 -11.81
CA LEU A 129 7.40 -7.18 -11.57
C LEU A 129 6.32 -6.39 -12.33
N TRP A 130 6.61 -5.13 -12.68
CA TRP A 130 5.72 -4.28 -13.46
C TRP A 130 6.04 -4.37 -14.97
N ASP A 131 7.31 -4.15 -15.35
CA ASP A 131 7.79 -4.40 -16.71
C ASP A 131 8.52 -5.74 -16.78
N THR A 132 7.80 -6.76 -17.24
CA THR A 132 8.30 -8.14 -17.33
C THR A 132 9.42 -8.34 -18.35
N GLY A 133 9.66 -7.37 -19.25
CA GLY A 133 10.74 -7.40 -20.23
C GLY A 133 12.03 -6.71 -19.76
N TYR A 134 11.91 -5.74 -18.84
CA TYR A 134 12.99 -4.85 -18.42
C TYR A 134 14.24 -5.59 -17.96
N ALA A 135 14.08 -6.59 -17.08
CA ALA A 135 15.20 -7.33 -16.50
C ALA A 135 16.04 -8.03 -17.58
N LYS A 136 15.41 -8.62 -18.58
CA LYS A 136 16.12 -9.38 -19.63
C LYS A 136 16.95 -8.46 -20.54
N ILE A 137 16.51 -7.22 -20.74
CA ILE A 137 17.14 -6.27 -21.67
C ILE A 137 18.21 -5.45 -20.96
N HIS A 138 17.93 -4.93 -19.76
CA HIS A 138 18.76 -3.91 -19.12
C HIS A 138 19.60 -4.42 -17.95
N ILE A 139 19.15 -5.47 -17.23
CA ILE A 139 19.84 -5.99 -16.05
C ILE A 139 19.82 -7.53 -16.07
N PRO A 140 20.63 -8.17 -16.95
CA PRO A 140 20.54 -9.60 -17.22
C PRO A 140 20.82 -10.49 -16.00
N ILE A 141 21.51 -9.96 -14.98
CA ILE A 141 21.73 -10.64 -13.70
C ILE A 141 20.40 -10.99 -13.02
N ILE A 142 19.40 -10.10 -13.09
CA ILE A 142 18.07 -10.38 -12.52
C ILE A 142 17.40 -11.50 -13.31
N ALA A 143 17.43 -11.45 -14.64
CA ALA A 143 16.82 -12.48 -15.48
C ALA A 143 17.54 -13.85 -15.39
N SER A 144 18.80 -13.89 -14.96
CA SER A 144 19.59 -15.14 -14.87
C SER A 144 19.18 -16.06 -13.71
N VAL A 145 18.48 -15.53 -12.70
CA VAL A 145 18.05 -16.32 -11.53
C VAL A 145 16.79 -17.11 -11.88
N SER A 146 16.80 -18.43 -11.62
CA SER A 146 15.67 -19.31 -11.93
C SER A 146 14.39 -18.94 -11.16
N GLU A 147 14.52 -18.43 -9.94
CA GLU A 147 13.39 -17.97 -9.11
C GLU A 147 12.67 -16.74 -9.68
N HIS A 148 13.29 -16.00 -10.60
CA HIS A 148 12.67 -14.84 -11.25
C HIS A 148 11.94 -15.22 -12.55
N GLN A 149 11.87 -16.51 -12.88
CA GLN A 149 11.13 -17.00 -14.05
C GLN A 149 9.64 -17.19 -13.72
N PRO A 150 8.75 -17.08 -14.72
CA PRO A 150 7.31 -17.22 -14.52
C PRO A 150 6.92 -18.64 -14.12
N THR A 151 5.92 -18.75 -13.25
CA THR A 151 5.38 -20.02 -12.77
C THR A 151 4.32 -20.57 -13.72
N THR A 152 4.40 -21.86 -14.05
CA THR A 152 3.40 -22.55 -14.89
C THR A 152 2.21 -23.06 -14.06
N TRP A 153 1.06 -23.28 -14.69
CA TRP A 153 -0.14 -23.82 -14.03
C TRP A 153 0.11 -25.17 -13.34
N VAL A 154 1.04 -25.98 -13.88
CA VAL A 154 1.42 -27.28 -13.31
C VAL A 154 1.99 -27.10 -11.91
N SER A 155 2.80 -26.06 -11.68
CA SER A 155 3.40 -25.79 -10.37
C SER A 155 2.32 -25.40 -9.35
N PHE A 156 1.35 -24.57 -9.75
CA PHE A 156 0.21 -24.22 -8.88
C PHE A 156 -0.59 -25.44 -8.44
N PHE A 157 -0.87 -26.39 -9.34
CA PHE A 157 -1.60 -27.61 -8.99
C PHE A 157 -0.75 -28.57 -8.15
N PHE A 158 0.54 -28.67 -8.46
CA PHE A 158 1.48 -29.53 -7.75
C PHE A 158 1.65 -29.10 -6.29
N ASP A 159 1.80 -27.80 -6.05
CA ASP A 159 2.06 -27.26 -4.70
C ASP A 159 0.78 -27.17 -3.84
N LEU A 160 -0.38 -26.89 -4.46
CA LEU A 160 -1.61 -26.54 -3.72
C LEU A 160 -2.72 -27.59 -3.82
N HIS A 161 -2.60 -28.58 -4.72
CA HIS A 161 -3.54 -29.69 -4.92
C HIS A 161 -5.02 -29.25 -4.94
N ILE A 162 -5.83 -29.61 -3.93
CA ILE A 162 -7.25 -29.22 -3.87
C ILE A 162 -7.46 -27.73 -3.56
N LEU A 163 -6.49 -27.07 -2.93
CA LEU A 163 -6.63 -25.68 -2.46
C LEU A 163 -6.79 -24.71 -3.63
N VAL A 164 -6.06 -24.91 -4.73
CA VAL A 164 -6.19 -24.03 -5.91
C VAL A 164 -7.59 -24.10 -6.53
N CYS A 165 -8.27 -25.24 -6.41
CA CYS A 165 -9.64 -25.42 -6.88
C CYS A 165 -10.69 -24.84 -5.92
N THR A 166 -10.50 -25.00 -4.61
CA THR A 166 -11.47 -24.51 -3.60
C THR A 166 -11.27 -23.04 -3.23
N PHE A 167 -10.10 -22.45 -3.50
CA PHE A 167 -9.76 -21.07 -3.17
C PHE A 167 -10.76 -20.04 -3.75
N PRO A 168 -11.14 -20.08 -5.04
CA PRO A 168 -12.11 -19.14 -5.60
C PRO A 168 -13.48 -19.20 -4.91
N ALA A 169 -13.93 -20.40 -4.52
CA ALA A 169 -15.18 -20.57 -3.78
C ALA A 169 -15.10 -19.94 -2.38
N GLY A 170 -13.98 -20.15 -1.67
CA GLY A 170 -13.71 -19.50 -0.38
C GLY A 170 -13.68 -17.97 -0.49
N LEU A 171 -12.99 -17.44 -1.50
CA LEU A 171 -12.91 -16.01 -1.79
C LEU A 171 -14.31 -15.42 -2.05
N TRP A 172 -15.16 -16.13 -2.79
CA TRP A 172 -16.54 -15.71 -3.01
C TRP A 172 -17.35 -15.62 -1.70
N PHE A 173 -17.18 -16.56 -0.77
CA PHE A 173 -17.83 -16.48 0.54
C PHE A 173 -17.32 -15.29 1.38
N CYS A 174 -16.03 -14.94 1.28
CA CYS A 174 -15.48 -13.75 1.93
C CYS A 174 -16.10 -12.47 1.37
N ILE A 175 -16.22 -12.35 0.04
CA ILE A 175 -16.83 -11.19 -0.61
C ILE A 175 -18.32 -11.08 -0.29
N LYS A 176 -19.05 -12.20 -0.24
CA LYS A 176 -20.50 -12.19 0.03
C LYS A 176 -20.85 -11.55 1.37
N ASN A 177 -20.01 -11.73 2.38
CA ASN A 177 -20.23 -11.24 3.73
C ASN A 177 -19.11 -10.27 4.12
N ILE A 178 -19.17 -9.02 3.66
CA ILE A 178 -18.14 -8.02 3.91
C ILE A 178 -18.05 -7.62 5.39
N ASN A 179 -16.84 -7.69 5.93
CA ASN A 179 -16.42 -7.06 7.18
C ASN A 179 -15.10 -6.32 6.93
N ASP A 180 -14.71 -5.41 7.83
CA ASP A 180 -13.47 -4.64 7.73
C ASP A 180 -12.27 -5.57 7.53
N GLU A 181 -12.19 -6.69 8.26
CA GLU A 181 -11.12 -7.68 8.13
C GLU A 181 -11.15 -8.47 6.80
N ARG A 182 -12.32 -8.71 6.21
CA ARG A 182 -12.46 -9.51 4.97
C ARG A 182 -12.14 -8.72 3.70
N VAL A 183 -11.99 -7.39 3.85
CA VAL A 183 -11.53 -6.49 2.79
C VAL A 183 -9.99 -6.50 2.70
N PHE A 184 -9.30 -6.90 3.78
CA PHE A 184 -7.85 -7.14 3.78
C PHE A 184 -7.54 -8.49 3.13
#